data_AF-A0A1F7IUE9-F1
#
_entry.id   AF-A0A1F7IUE9-F1
#
_cell.length_a   1.000
_cell.length_b   1.000
_cell.length_c   1.000
_cell.angle_alpha   90.00
_cell.angle_beta   90.00
_cell.angle_gamma   90.00
#
_symmetry.space_group_name_H-M   'P 1'
#
loop_
_entity.id
_entity.type
_entity.pdbx_description
1 polymer ?
#
loop_
_entity_poly.entity_id
_entity_poly.type
_entity_poly.pdbx_seq_one_letter_code
_entity_poly.pdbx_strand_id
1 'polypeptide(L)'
;MIGVLFKVSLTEENFWIILSYQMIGAGIGALLLLLFRKYRIAFIKQIKTISITTWGVMGINLILNTLANSAYAYAITLASVALVTVVGGVQPIFLLVGGVALSHLYPKFIKEDIRMSTLGIKSICIVLIIIGLYFIYI
;
A
#
# COMPACT_ATOMS: atom_id res chain seq x y z
N MET A 1 -0.29 3.37 14.76
CA MET A 1 -1.28 4.37 15.19
C MET A 1 -2.65 4.16 14.56
N ILE A 2 -2.80 4.17 13.22
CA ILE A 2 -4.11 3.95 12.55
C ILE A 2 -4.73 2.59 12.91
N GLY A 3 -3.96 1.50 12.90
CA GLY A 3 -4.49 0.16 13.24
C GLY A 3 -4.94 0.03 14.70
N VAL A 4 -4.34 0.81 15.61
CA VAL A 4 -4.73 0.82 17.03
C VAL A 4 -6.06 1.56 17.19
N LEU A 5 -6.20 2.72 16.56
CA LEU A 5 -7.45 3.48 16.55
C LEU A 5 -8.58 2.67 15.90
N PHE A 6 -8.30 1.99 14.79
CA PHE A 6 -9.26 1.10 14.13
C PHE A 6 -9.71 -0.04 15.06
N LYS A 7 -8.77 -0.68 15.77
CA LYS A 7 -9.09 -1.75 16.72
C LYS A 7 -9.91 -1.26 17.91
N VAL A 8 -9.65 -0.06 18.40
CA VAL A 8 -10.44 0.57 19.48
C VAL A 8 -11.84 0.94 19.00
N SER A 9 -12.02 1.32 17.74
CA SER A 9 -13.36 1.59 17.19
C SER A 9 -14.19 0.31 17.01
N LEU A 10 -13.55 -0.85 16.75
CA LEU A 10 -14.22 -2.14 16.57
C LEU A 10 -14.89 -2.69 17.83
N THR A 11 -14.52 -2.19 19.01
CA THR A 11 -15.17 -2.58 20.27
C THR A 11 -16.59 -2.04 20.39
N GLU A 12 -16.93 -0.97 19.67
CA GLU A 12 -18.22 -0.27 19.75
C GLU A 12 -19.10 -0.49 18.51
N GLU A 13 -18.49 -0.73 17.33
CA GLU A 13 -19.17 -0.69 16.04
C GLU A 13 -18.80 -1.86 15.11
N ASN A 14 -19.65 -2.14 14.13
CA ASN A 14 -19.44 -3.20 13.14
C ASN A 14 -18.24 -2.87 12.22
N PHE A 15 -17.43 -3.88 11.91
CA PHE A 15 -16.28 -3.78 11.00
C PHE A 15 -16.57 -3.04 9.69
N TRP A 16 -17.68 -3.38 9.03
CA TRP A 16 -18.03 -2.78 7.73
C TRP A 16 -18.36 -1.29 7.84
N ILE A 17 -18.91 -0.86 8.97
CA ILE A 17 -19.26 0.54 9.23
C ILE A 17 -17.97 1.35 9.41
N ILE A 18 -17.04 0.87 10.24
CA ILE A 18 -15.76 1.55 10.49
C ILE A 18 -14.90 1.59 9.22
N LEU A 19 -14.83 0.49 8.47
CA LEU A 19 -14.13 0.45 7.19
C LEU A 19 -14.72 1.48 6.21
N SER A 20 -16.05 1.58 6.15
CA SER A 20 -16.74 2.56 5.31
C SER A 20 -16.40 3.99 5.72
N TYR A 21 -16.44 4.31 7.02
CA TYR A 21 -16.04 5.63 7.53
C TYR A 21 -14.59 5.97 7.18
N GLN A 22 -13.68 5.00 7.25
CA GLN A 22 -12.29 5.21 6.86
C GLN A 22 -12.16 5.54 5.37
N MET A 23 -12.86 4.81 4.50
CA MET A 23 -12.83 5.07 3.06
C MET A 23 -13.48 6.41 2.69
N ILE A 24 -14.61 6.74 3.32
CA ILE A 24 -15.29 8.03 3.15
C ILE A 24 -14.39 9.17 3.62
N GLY A 25 -13.76 9.04 4.79
CA GLY A 25 -12.84 10.03 5.33
C GLY A 25 -11.64 10.27 4.41
N ALA A 26 -11.06 9.21 3.84
CA ALA A 26 -10.01 9.34 2.83
C ALA A 26 -10.50 10.06 1.56
N GLY A 27 -11.71 9.74 1.10
CA GLY A 27 -12.36 10.42 -0.03
C GLY A 27 -12.60 11.90 0.23
N ILE A 28 -13.15 12.25 1.40
CA ILE A 28 -13.35 13.64 1.83
C ILE A 28 -12.00 14.37 1.90
N GLY A 29 -10.97 13.76 2.48
CA GLY A 29 -9.62 14.31 2.51
C GLY A 29 -9.08 14.64 1.11
N ALA A 30 -9.29 13.73 0.15
CA ALA A 30 -8.92 13.97 -1.24
C ALA A 30 -9.74 15.11 -1.88
N LEU A 31 -11.04 15.21 -1.59
CA LEU A 31 -11.89 16.32 -2.06
C LEU A 31 -11.46 17.67 -1.47
N LEU A 32 -11.06 17.71 -0.20
CA LEU A 32 -10.54 18.92 0.44
C LEU A 32 -9.25 19.41 -0.24
N LEU A 33 -8.39 18.51 -0.72
CA LEU A 33 -7.20 18.91 -1.49
C LEU A 33 -7.57 19.64 -2.79
N LEU A 34 -8.73 19.36 -3.39
CA LEU A 34 -9.20 20.04 -4.60
C LEU A 34 -9.68 21.48 -4.35
N LEU A 35 -9.86 21.90 -3.09
CA LEU A 35 -10.14 23.30 -2.76
C LEU A 35 -8.95 24.20 -3.08
N PHE A 36 -7.73 23.69 -2.99
CA PHE A 36 -6.53 24.44 -3.34
C PHE A 36 -6.35 24.50 -4.86
N ARG A 37 -6.31 25.73 -5.39
CA ARG A 37 -6.18 26.02 -6.83
C ARG A 37 -5.04 25.26 -7.51
N LYS A 38 -3.89 25.11 -6.82
CA LYS A 38 -2.72 24.38 -7.32
C LYS A 38 -3.06 22.91 -7.65
N TYR A 39 -3.68 22.19 -6.72
CA TYR A 39 -4.02 20.78 -6.89
C TYR A 39 -5.19 20.60 -7.86
N ARG A 40 -6.20 21.49 -7.84
CA ARG A 40 -7.33 21.45 -8.78
C ARG A 40 -6.90 21.55 -10.24
N ILE A 41 -6.00 22.50 -10.56
CA ILE A 41 -5.54 22.69 -11.95
C ILE A 41 -4.70 21.49 -12.39
N ALA A 42 -3.81 20.99 -11.53
CA ALA A 42 -3.00 19.82 -11.81
C ALA A 42 -3.88 18.57 -12.09
N PHE A 43 -4.90 18.37 -11.25
CA PHE A 43 -5.86 17.26 -11.39
C PHE A 43 -6.64 17.32 -12.70
N ILE A 44 -7.25 18.47 -13.03
CA ILE A 44 -8.00 18.63 -14.28
C ILE A 44 -7.08 18.44 -15.50
N LYS A 45 -5.85 18.94 -15.44
CA LYS A 45 -4.86 18.76 -16.51
C LYS A 45 -4.53 17.27 -16.70
N GLN A 46 -4.27 16.54 -15.61
CA GLN A 46 -3.98 15.10 -15.67
C GLN A 46 -5.16 14.28 -16.19
N ILE A 47 -6.38 14.52 -15.70
CA ILE A 47 -7.56 13.79 -16.20
C ILE A 47 -7.73 13.95 -17.71
N LYS A 48 -7.48 15.15 -18.25
CA LYS A 48 -7.61 15.42 -19.69
C LYS A 48 -6.47 14.84 -20.54
N THR A 49 -5.33 14.51 -19.94
CA THR A 49 -4.15 14.01 -20.67
C THR A 49 -3.90 12.51 -20.49
N ILE A 50 -4.59 11.85 -19.57
CA ILE A 50 -4.44 10.42 -19.32
C ILE A 50 -5.08 9.61 -20.46
N SER A 51 -4.33 8.61 -20.95
CA SER A 51 -4.82 7.65 -21.95
C SER A 51 -5.81 6.65 -21.32
N ILE A 52 -6.70 6.07 -22.14
CA ILE A 52 -7.64 5.04 -21.67
C ILE A 52 -6.94 3.83 -21.03
N THR A 53 -5.78 3.45 -21.57
CA THR A 53 -4.95 2.37 -21.02
C THR A 53 -4.42 2.71 -19.63
N THR A 54 -3.95 3.94 -19.43
CA THR A 54 -3.50 4.43 -18.12
C THR A 54 -4.66 4.48 -17.12
N TRP A 55 -5.85 4.89 -17.55
CA TRP A 55 -7.07 4.83 -16.74
C TRP A 55 -7.39 3.40 -16.28
N GLY A 56 -7.29 2.41 -17.18
CA GLY A 56 -7.50 1.00 -16.83
C GLY A 56 -6.50 0.49 -15.79
N VAL A 57 -5.21 0.81 -15.95
CA VAL A 57 -4.17 0.44 -14.97
C VAL A 57 -4.42 1.09 -13.62
N MET A 58 -4.82 2.36 -13.58
CA MET A 58 -5.18 3.05 -12.34
C MET A 58 -6.40 2.41 -11.66
N GLY A 59 -7.41 2.01 -12.43
CA GLY A 59 -8.58 1.31 -11.90
C GLY A 59 -8.22 -0.03 -11.25
N ILE A 60 -7.40 -0.84 -11.93
CA ILE A 60 -6.90 -2.11 -11.38
C ILE A 60 -6.09 -1.86 -10.11
N ASN A 61 -5.20 -0.86 -10.12
CA ASN A 61 -4.41 -0.50 -8.95
C ASN A 61 -5.30 -0.10 -7.76
N LEU A 62 -6.34 0.69 -8.00
CA LEU A 62 -7.30 1.09 -6.96
C LEU A 62 -8.04 -0.12 -6.37
N ILE A 63 -8.47 -1.06 -7.20
CA ILE A 63 -9.14 -2.29 -6.75
C ILE A 63 -8.19 -3.13 -5.89
N LEU A 64 -6.97 -3.38 -6.38
CA LEU A 64 -5.97 -4.15 -5.64
C LEU A 64 -5.59 -3.48 -4.32
N ASN A 65 -5.43 -2.16 -4.31
CA ASN A 65 -5.11 -1.40 -3.12
C ASN A 65 -6.25 -1.43 -2.09
N THR A 66 -7.49 -1.29 -2.57
CA THR A 66 -8.69 -1.40 -1.72
C THR A 66 -8.78 -2.79 -1.10
N LEU A 67 -8.64 -3.85 -1.91
CA LEU A 67 -8.66 -5.23 -1.43
C LEU A 67 -7.56 -5.49 -0.40
N ALA A 68 -6.33 -5.00 -0.65
CA ALA A 68 -5.22 -5.14 0.28
C ALA A 68 -5.50 -4.43 1.61
N ASN A 69 -6.04 -3.21 1.57
CA ASN A 69 -6.41 -2.47 2.78
C ASN A 69 -7.55 -3.15 3.55
N SER A 70 -8.57 -3.66 2.85
CA SER A 70 -9.66 -4.42 3.48
C SER A 70 -9.15 -5.71 4.13
N ALA A 71 -8.26 -6.44 3.46
CA ALA A 71 -7.62 -7.64 4.01
C ALA A 71 -6.76 -7.32 5.24
N TYR A 72 -6.01 -6.22 5.21
CA TYR A 72 -5.24 -5.74 6.35
C TYR A 72 -6.12 -5.37 7.54
N ALA A 73 -7.19 -4.60 7.30
CA ALA A 73 -8.17 -4.25 8.32
C ALA A 73 -8.84 -5.49 8.93
N TYR A 74 -9.14 -6.49 8.09
CA TYR A 74 -9.66 -7.77 8.55
C TYR A 74 -8.63 -8.56 9.38
N ALA A 75 -7.37 -8.58 8.99
CA ALA A 75 -6.32 -9.23 9.79
C ALA A 75 -6.18 -8.61 11.20
N ILE A 76 -6.40 -7.30 11.33
CA ILE A 76 -6.40 -6.60 12.63
C ILE A 76 -7.55 -7.07 13.54
N THR A 77 -8.68 -7.52 12.99
CA THR A 77 -9.79 -8.05 13.79
C THR A 77 -9.45 -9.43 14.35
N LEU A 78 -8.68 -10.23 13.60
CA LEU A 78 -8.30 -11.59 13.98
C LEU A 78 -7.10 -11.66 14.93
N ALA A 79 -6.16 -10.72 14.84
CA ALA A 79 -4.90 -10.75 15.58
C ALA A 79 -4.58 -9.42 16.29
N SER A 80 -3.47 -9.37 17.04
CA SER A 80 -3.02 -8.10 17.62
C SER A 80 -2.50 -7.16 16.53
N VAL A 81 -2.74 -5.84 16.71
CA VAL A 81 -2.29 -4.82 15.74
C VAL A 81 -0.77 -4.89 15.56
N ALA A 82 -0.03 -5.15 16.64
CA ALA A 82 1.42 -5.29 16.61
C ALA A 82 1.85 -6.43 15.68
N LEU A 83 1.24 -7.61 15.82
CA LEU A 83 1.60 -8.79 15.03
C LEU A 83 1.27 -8.59 13.54
N VAL A 84 0.10 -8.02 13.23
CA VAL A 84 -0.29 -7.71 11.84
C VAL A 84 0.65 -6.67 11.22
N THR A 85 1.09 -5.68 12.01
CA THR A 85 2.03 -4.64 11.55
C THR A 85 3.41 -5.24 11.25
N VAL A 86 3.89 -6.18 12.08
CA VAL A 86 5.16 -6.90 11.86
C VAL A 86 5.14 -7.67 10.54
N VAL A 87 4.03 -8.35 10.24
CA VAL A 87 3.84 -9.05 8.95
C VAL A 87 3.90 -8.07 7.77
N GLY A 88 3.34 -6.87 7.92
CA GLY A 88 3.46 -5.80 6.92
C GLY A 88 4.92 -5.40 6.63
N GLY A 89 5.82 -5.51 7.61
CA GLY A 89 7.24 -5.25 7.44
C GLY A 89 7.96 -6.23 6.50
N VAL A 90 7.34 -7.36 6.17
CA VAL A 90 7.88 -8.38 5.25
C VAL A 90 7.61 -8.03 3.77
N GLN A 91 6.78 -7.00 3.49
CA GLN A 91 6.47 -6.51 2.13
C GLN A 91 7.69 -6.29 1.21
N PRO A 92 8.84 -5.76 1.68
CA PRO A 92 10.03 -5.58 0.84
C PRO A 92 10.52 -6.86 0.15
N ILE A 93 10.32 -8.03 0.78
CA ILE A 93 10.66 -9.33 0.15
C ILE A 93 9.81 -9.55 -1.09
N PHE A 94 8.49 -9.36 -0.96
CA PHE A 94 7.55 -9.54 -2.07
C PHE A 94 7.80 -8.52 -3.18
N LEU A 95 8.20 -7.30 -2.84
CA LEU A 95 8.59 -6.29 -3.82
C LEU A 95 9.86 -6.70 -4.56
N LEU A 96 10.88 -7.23 -3.88
CA LEU A 96 12.12 -7.67 -4.53
C LEU A 96 11.88 -8.89 -5.43
N VAL A 97 11.20 -9.93 -4.91
CA VAL A 97 10.91 -11.14 -5.68
C VAL A 97 10.00 -10.81 -6.86
N GLY A 98 8.93 -10.07 -6.61
CA GLY A 98 7.98 -9.65 -7.64
C GLY A 98 8.61 -8.73 -8.69
N GLY A 99 9.40 -7.74 -8.27
CA GLY A 99 10.08 -6.80 -9.15
C GLY A 99 11.13 -7.46 -10.05
N VAL A 100 11.91 -8.40 -9.50
CA VAL A 100 12.86 -9.22 -10.27
C VAL A 100 12.14 -10.14 -11.25
N ALA A 101 11.11 -10.87 -10.80
CA ALA A 101 10.33 -11.76 -11.66
C ALA A 101 9.66 -10.98 -12.79
N LEU A 102 8.96 -9.88 -12.48
CA LEU A 102 8.28 -9.06 -13.47
C LEU A 102 9.25 -8.36 -14.42
N SER A 103 10.46 -7.98 -13.98
CA SER A 103 11.46 -7.42 -14.89
C SER A 103 12.03 -8.45 -15.85
N HIS A 104 12.08 -9.73 -15.45
CA HIS A 104 12.46 -10.80 -16.37
C HIS A 104 11.35 -11.12 -17.37
N LEU A 105 10.09 -11.18 -16.93
CA LEU A 105 8.93 -11.48 -17.79
C LEU A 105 8.53 -10.30 -18.70
N TYR A 106 8.62 -9.07 -18.21
CA TYR A 106 8.16 -7.84 -18.88
C TYR A 106 9.19 -6.69 -18.81
N PRO A 107 10.41 -6.88 -19.35
CA PRO A 107 11.52 -5.90 -19.26
C PRO A 107 11.24 -4.55 -19.93
N LYS A 108 10.25 -4.49 -20.83
CA LYS A 108 9.81 -3.23 -21.46
C LYS A 108 9.01 -2.33 -20.52
N PHE A 109 8.30 -2.92 -19.54
CA PHE A 109 7.41 -2.18 -18.63
C PHE A 109 8.04 -1.97 -17.26
N ILE A 110 8.83 -2.94 -16.77
CA ILE A 110 9.48 -2.87 -15.46
C ILE A 110 10.99 -2.94 -15.67
N LYS A 111 11.66 -1.86 -15.27
CA LYS A 111 13.12 -1.71 -15.33
C LYS A 111 13.70 -1.79 -13.92
N GLU A 112 13.49 -2.91 -13.24
CA GLU A 112 14.24 -3.18 -12.00
C GLU A 112 15.72 -3.31 -12.37
N ASP A 113 16.62 -2.66 -11.61
CA ASP A 113 18.05 -2.87 -11.78
C ASP A 113 18.43 -4.26 -11.23
N ILE A 114 18.61 -5.23 -12.16
CA ILE A 114 18.96 -6.63 -11.88
C ILE A 114 20.49 -6.82 -11.78
N ARG A 115 21.29 -5.75 -11.71
CA ARG A 115 22.72 -5.88 -11.45
C ARG A 115 22.94 -6.58 -10.11
N MET A 116 23.81 -7.60 -10.10
CA MET A 116 24.10 -8.40 -8.90
C MET A 116 24.58 -7.55 -7.71
N SER A 117 25.30 -6.46 -7.97
CA SER A 117 25.70 -5.48 -6.94
C SER A 117 24.49 -4.80 -6.29
N THR A 118 23.53 -4.36 -7.11
CA THR A 118 22.32 -3.65 -6.64
C THR A 118 21.37 -4.61 -5.93
N LEU A 119 21.20 -5.82 -6.46
CA LEU A 119 20.40 -6.88 -5.82
C LEU A 119 21.00 -7.33 -4.48
N GLY A 120 22.32 -7.51 -4.40
CA GLY A 120 22.99 -7.88 -3.15
C GLY A 120 22.74 -6.87 -2.03
N ILE A 121 22.87 -5.57 -2.34
CA ILE A 121 22.59 -4.49 -1.37
C ILE A 121 21.12 -4.52 -0.94
N LYS A 122 20.17 -4.63 -1.88
CA LYS A 122 18.74 -4.71 -1.55
C LYS A 122 18.44 -5.90 -0.63
N SER A 123 19.03 -7.07 -0.92
CA SER A 123 18.88 -8.27 -0.09
C SER A 123 19.43 -8.08 1.32
N ILE A 124 20.62 -7.47 1.47
CA ILE A 124 21.19 -7.17 2.80
C ILE A 124 20.28 -6.22 3.59
N CYS A 125 19.76 -5.16 2.95
CA CYS A 125 18.82 -4.24 3.58
C CYS A 125 17.54 -4.96 4.03
N ILE A 126 17.00 -5.87 3.21
CA ILE A 126 15.83 -6.68 3.56
C ILE A 126 16.14 -7.59 4.76
N VAL A 127 17.30 -8.24 4.80
CA VAL A 127 17.71 -9.05 5.95
C VAL A 127 17.79 -8.20 7.22
N LEU A 128 18.36 -6.99 7.14
CA LEU A 128 18.40 -6.05 8.27
C LEU A 128 17.00 -5.66 8.74
N ILE A 129 16.06 -5.41 7.81
CA ILE A 129 14.66 -5.14 8.14
C ILE A 129 14.03 -6.34 8.87
N ILE A 130 14.24 -7.57 8.38
CA ILE A 130 13.71 -8.79 9.02
C ILE A 130 14.28 -8.97 10.43
N ILE A 131 15.58 -8.74 10.61
CA ILE A 131 16.22 -8.79 11.93
C ILE A 131 15.57 -7.76 12.87
N GLY A 132 15.38 -6.52 12.40
CA GLY A 132 14.71 -5.48 13.18
C GLY A 132 13.27 -5.87 13.55
N LEU A 133 12.53 -6.47 12.63
CA LEU A 133 11.18 -6.96 12.88
C LEU A 133 11.15 -8.10 13.90
N TYR A 134 12.13 -9.00 13.87
CA TYR A 134 12.27 -10.07 14.85
C TYR A 134 12.52 -9.51 16.26
N PHE A 135 13.36 -8.48 16.39
CA PHE A 135 13.58 -7.78 17.67
C PHE A 135 12.34 -7.01 18.15
N ILE A 136 11.51 -6.48 17.26
CA ILE A 136 10.26 -5.80 17.63
C ILE A 136 9.20 -6.82 18.10
N TYR A 137 9.28 -8.06 17.61
CA TYR A 137 8.35 -9.12 17.97
C TYR A 137 8.62 -9.73 19.35
N ILE A 138 9.91 -9.85 19.73
CA ILE A 138 10.37 -10.35 21.04
C ILE A 138 10.15 -9.30 22.14
#